data_AF-A0A2V5P7T6-F1
#
_entry.id   AF-A0A2V5P7T6-F1
#
_cell.length_a   1.000
_cell.length_b   1.000
_cell.length_c   1.000
_cell.angle_alpha   90.00
_cell.angle_beta   90.00
_cell.angle_gamma   90.00
#
_symmetry.space_group_name_H-M   'P 1'
#
loop_
_entity.id
_entity.type
_entity.pdbx_description
1 polymer ?
#
loop_
_entity_poly.entity_id
_entity_poly.type
_entity_poly.pdbx_seq_one_letter_code
_entity_poly.pdbx_strand_id
1 'polypeptide(L)'
;MLSLNVERWTLNVGRLLIVAFCFGSRSIVAQEPATSGYGPPTSVPVERSTIARAALPPRNWIDQTQREAGAKSVGCLQCHQGVEPMHKAEHVVLGCTDCHGGNPARGLTKEQAHILPRHKEFWQTSANPPDSNAWLNHESPEFIRFINPGDLRVAQQACGLCHGEIIRNV
;
A
#
# COMPACT_ATOMS: atom_id res chain seq x y z
N MET A 1 -10.44 57.08 -23.75
CA MET A 1 -9.45 58.20 -23.73
C MET A 1 -10.04 59.25 -22.81
N LEU A 2 -9.50 59.63 -21.65
CA LEU A 2 -8.13 59.75 -21.16
C LEU A 2 -8.05 59.64 -19.62
N SER A 3 -6.93 59.09 -19.15
CA SER A 3 -6.10 59.43 -17.97
C SER A 3 -6.70 59.79 -16.59
N LEU A 4 -6.44 58.87 -15.65
CA LEU A 4 -5.66 58.99 -14.39
C LEU A 4 -5.89 60.14 -13.38
N ASN A 5 -6.48 59.75 -12.24
CA ASN A 5 -6.03 59.88 -10.82
C ASN A 5 -5.18 61.09 -10.37
N VAL A 6 -5.72 61.89 -9.43
CA VAL A 6 -4.99 62.59 -8.35
C VAL A 6 -5.95 62.87 -7.17
N GLU A 7 -5.60 62.36 -5.98
CA GLU A 7 -5.93 62.86 -4.62
C GLU A 7 -7.43 62.89 -4.19
N ARG A 8 -7.85 62.92 -2.92
CA ARG A 8 -7.27 63.39 -1.67
C ARG A 8 -8.14 62.88 -0.53
N TRP A 9 -7.50 62.35 0.51
CA TRP A 9 -7.73 62.58 1.93
C TRP A 9 -9.09 63.08 2.45
N THR A 10 -9.43 62.54 3.63
CA THR A 10 -10.33 63.05 4.67
C THR A 10 -11.84 62.89 4.49
N LEU A 11 -12.38 61.80 5.05
CA LEU A 11 -13.65 61.83 5.79
C LEU A 11 -13.44 60.98 7.06
N ASN A 12 -13.07 61.62 8.16
CA ASN A 12 -13.97 61.98 9.27
C ASN A 12 -14.38 60.73 10.06
N VAL A 13 -13.66 60.38 11.13
CA VAL A 13 -13.77 61.03 12.46
C VAL A 13 -15.24 61.15 12.86
N GLY A 14 -15.76 60.10 13.47
CA GLY A 14 -17.09 60.10 14.06
C GLY A 14 -17.39 58.75 14.67
N ARG A 15 -17.54 58.72 16.00
CA ARG A 15 -17.99 57.59 16.84
C ARG A 15 -16.93 56.71 17.49
N LEU A 16 -15.86 57.32 17.99
CA LEU A 16 -15.48 57.05 19.38
C LEU A 16 -16.55 57.67 20.29
N LEU A 17 -16.94 56.96 21.35
CA LEU A 17 -17.91 57.33 22.40
C LEU A 17 -19.39 56.94 22.16
N ILE A 18 -19.67 55.63 22.15
CA ILE A 18 -20.83 55.09 22.88
C ILE A 18 -20.28 54.01 23.81
N VAL A 19 -20.04 54.44 25.05
CA VAL A 19 -19.63 53.62 26.18
C VAL A 19 -20.88 53.03 26.83
N ALA A 20 -20.73 51.76 27.24
CA ALA A 20 -21.45 51.10 28.33
C ALA A 20 -22.96 50.81 28.16
N PHE A 21 -23.28 49.56 27.81
CA PHE A 21 -23.79 48.54 28.74
C PHE A 21 -24.04 47.24 27.95
N CYS A 22 -24.01 46.10 28.63
CA CYS A 22 -24.39 44.76 28.13
C CYS A 22 -23.30 43.83 27.55
N PHE A 23 -22.10 43.80 28.14
CA PHE A 23 -21.25 42.60 28.10
C PHE A 23 -20.99 42.08 29.52
N GLY A 24 -22.08 41.74 30.22
CA GLY A 24 -22.03 40.98 31.47
C GLY A 24 -22.10 39.48 31.15
N SER A 25 -21.25 38.72 31.83
CA SER A 25 -21.17 37.24 31.86
C SER A 25 -20.73 36.52 30.58
N ARG A 26 -19.43 36.56 30.29
CA ARG A 26 -18.76 35.40 29.68
C ARG A 26 -18.58 34.36 30.80
N SER A 27 -19.45 33.36 30.83
CA SER A 27 -19.16 32.14 31.59
C SER A 27 -17.88 31.53 31.01
N ILE A 28 -16.79 31.58 31.77
CA ILE A 28 -15.63 30.74 31.53
C ILE A 28 -16.11 29.33 31.88
N VAL A 29 -16.54 28.57 30.87
CA VAL A 29 -16.61 27.12 31.01
C VAL A 29 -15.16 26.65 31.01
N ALA A 30 -14.67 26.30 32.20
CA ALA A 30 -13.44 25.53 32.30
C ALA A 30 -13.67 24.22 31.54
N GLN A 31 -12.95 24.00 30.45
CA GLN A 31 -12.89 22.72 29.78
C GLN A 31 -12.13 21.78 30.71
N GLU A 32 -12.85 21.00 31.52
CA GLU A 32 -12.30 19.87 32.27
C GLU A 32 -11.54 18.98 31.27
N PRO A 33 -10.26 18.62 31.52
CA PRO A 33 -9.59 17.62 30.71
C PRO A 33 -10.38 16.33 30.82
N ALA A 34 -10.82 15.79 29.68
CA ALA A 34 -11.61 14.58 29.60
C ALA A 34 -10.85 13.39 30.23
N THR A 35 -11.04 13.20 31.52
CA THR A 35 -10.62 12.01 32.28
C THR A 35 -11.88 11.31 32.78
N SER A 36 -12.74 10.92 31.85
CA SER A 36 -13.91 10.08 32.15
C SER A 36 -13.88 8.82 31.31
N GLY A 37 -12.84 8.01 31.52
CA GLY A 37 -12.89 6.57 31.28
C GLY A 37 -12.93 5.87 32.63
N TYR A 38 -13.92 5.01 32.87
CA TYR A 38 -13.89 4.11 34.02
C TYR A 38 -12.96 2.94 33.69
N GLY A 39 -11.76 2.95 34.27
CA GLY A 39 -10.78 1.87 34.21
C GLY A 39 -9.53 2.27 34.99
N PRO A 40 -8.78 1.32 35.58
CA PRO A 40 -7.46 1.63 36.12
C PRO A 40 -6.59 2.22 35.00
N PRO A 41 -5.66 3.14 35.30
CA PRO A 41 -4.75 3.68 34.30
C PRO A 41 -3.89 2.54 33.72
N THR A 42 -4.34 1.95 32.61
CA THR A 42 -3.62 0.86 31.91
C THR A 42 -2.50 1.39 31.03
N SER A 43 -2.38 2.71 30.87
CA SER A 43 -1.27 3.34 30.16
C SER A 43 -0.21 3.79 31.16
N VAL A 44 0.89 3.04 31.22
CA VAL A 44 2.18 3.52 31.75
C VAL A 44 2.51 4.86 31.06
N PRO A 45 3.09 5.86 31.75
CA PRO A 45 3.55 7.09 31.10
C PRO A 45 4.39 6.79 29.87
N VAL A 46 4.25 7.60 28.80
CA VAL A 46 5.03 7.49 27.55
C VAL A 46 6.51 7.92 27.77
N GLU A 47 7.03 7.74 28.97
CA GLU A 47 8.45 7.85 29.25
C GLU A 47 9.10 6.55 28.78
N ARG A 48 9.53 6.60 27.51
CA ARG A 48 10.51 5.73 26.83
C ARG A 48 10.70 4.35 27.47
N SER A 49 10.10 3.34 26.85
CA SER A 49 10.31 1.91 27.10
C SER A 49 11.73 1.60 27.62
N THR A 50 11.81 1.07 28.84
CA THR A 50 13.06 0.62 29.48
C THR A 50 13.57 -0.71 28.92
N ILE A 51 12.78 -1.37 28.06
CA ILE A 51 13.16 -2.60 27.37
C ILE A 51 14.10 -2.22 26.21
N ALA A 52 15.31 -2.79 26.23
CA ALA A 52 16.24 -2.70 25.11
C ALA A 52 15.53 -3.18 23.84
N ARG A 53 15.47 -2.32 22.81
CA ARG A 53 14.76 -2.65 21.57
C ARG A 53 15.46 -3.86 20.94
N ALA A 54 14.76 -4.99 20.88
CA ALA A 54 15.23 -6.15 20.16
C ALA A 54 15.58 -5.74 18.72
N ALA A 55 16.63 -6.35 18.16
CA ALA A 55 16.97 -6.16 16.76
C ALA A 55 15.75 -6.58 15.91
N LEU A 56 15.36 -5.72 14.97
CA LEU A 56 14.31 -6.08 14.02
C LEU A 56 14.81 -7.25 13.16
N PRO A 57 13.92 -8.19 12.79
CA PRO A 57 14.28 -9.23 11.83
C PRO A 57 14.76 -8.59 10.51
N PRO A 58 15.54 -9.32 9.70
CA PRO A 58 15.90 -8.87 8.36
C PRO A 58 14.64 -8.49 7.56
N ARG A 59 14.73 -7.37 6.83
CA ARG A 59 13.65 -6.92 5.94
C ARG A 59 13.29 -8.01 4.93
N ASN A 60 11.99 -8.18 4.68
CA ASN A 60 11.44 -9.09 3.68
C ASN A 60 10.34 -8.35 2.88
N TRP A 61 9.38 -9.06 2.31
CA TRP A 61 8.31 -8.43 1.51
C TRP A 61 7.11 -7.96 2.36
N ILE A 62 7.04 -8.34 3.63
CA ILE A 62 5.98 -7.91 4.56
C ILE A 62 6.16 -6.43 4.94
N ASP A 63 7.39 -5.94 5.00
CA ASP A 63 7.73 -4.58 5.41
C ASP A 63 8.06 -3.65 4.24
N GLN A 64 7.68 -4.04 3.02
CA GLN A 64 7.91 -3.22 1.83
C GLN A 64 6.93 -2.04 1.74
N THR A 65 7.40 -0.95 1.16
CA THR A 65 6.61 0.25 0.88
C THR A 65 5.75 0.08 -0.37
N GLN A 66 4.68 0.87 -0.47
CA GLN A 66 3.83 0.90 -1.67
C GLN A 66 4.61 1.22 -2.95
N ARG A 67 5.67 2.03 -2.84
CA ARG A 67 6.53 2.37 -3.97
C ARG A 67 7.35 1.17 -4.45
N GLU A 68 7.86 0.35 -3.54
CA GLU A 68 8.59 -0.88 -3.89
C GLU A 68 7.66 -1.89 -4.55
N ALA A 69 6.46 -2.11 -3.98
CA ALA A 69 5.43 -2.92 -4.61
C ALA A 69 5.06 -2.39 -6.01
N GLY A 70 4.89 -1.08 -6.16
CA GLY A 70 4.62 -0.44 -7.44
C GLY A 70 5.74 -0.65 -8.46
N ALA A 71 7.01 -0.56 -8.06
CA ALA A 71 8.16 -0.83 -8.92
C ALA A 71 8.18 -2.29 -9.41
N LYS A 72 7.67 -3.22 -8.60
CA LYS A 72 7.49 -4.65 -8.93
C LYS A 72 6.22 -4.95 -9.74
N SER A 73 5.44 -3.93 -10.13
CA SER A 73 4.19 -4.08 -10.89
C SER A 73 4.12 -3.19 -12.14
N VAL A 74 4.96 -2.16 -12.22
CA VAL A 74 4.78 -1.04 -13.15
C VAL A 74 4.77 -1.45 -14.63
N GLY A 75 5.60 -2.41 -15.03
CA GLY A 75 5.60 -2.98 -16.39
C GLY A 75 4.44 -3.93 -16.64
N CYS A 76 4.09 -4.77 -15.65
CA CYS A 76 2.99 -5.73 -15.73
C CYS A 76 1.67 -5.04 -16.07
N LEU A 77 1.39 -3.91 -15.39
CA LEU A 77 0.17 -3.13 -15.55
C LEU A 77 0.07 -2.37 -16.89
N GLN A 78 1.10 -2.40 -17.75
CA GLN A 78 0.99 -1.84 -19.10
C GLN A 78 0.10 -2.72 -19.99
N CYS A 79 0.12 -4.03 -19.78
CA CYS A 79 -0.67 -5.01 -20.53
C CYS A 79 -1.80 -5.63 -19.69
N HIS A 80 -1.57 -5.87 -18.40
CA HIS A 80 -2.55 -6.47 -17.48
C HIS A 80 -3.40 -5.40 -16.76
N GLN A 81 -3.96 -4.47 -17.52
CA GLN A 81 -4.81 -3.42 -16.97
C GLN A 81 -6.12 -4.00 -16.45
N GLY A 82 -6.59 -3.50 -15.31
CA GLY A 82 -7.85 -3.94 -14.70
C GLY A 82 -7.79 -5.29 -13.97
N VAL A 83 -6.60 -5.91 -13.87
CA VAL A 83 -6.42 -7.06 -12.98
C VAL A 83 -6.63 -6.63 -11.53
N GLU A 84 -7.45 -7.37 -10.81
CA GLU A 84 -7.69 -7.14 -9.39
C GLU A 84 -6.48 -7.54 -8.54
N PRO A 85 -6.27 -6.88 -7.38
CA PRO A 85 -5.22 -7.31 -6.47
C PRO A 85 -5.56 -8.69 -5.91
N MET A 86 -4.55 -9.56 -5.79
CA MET A 86 -4.76 -10.89 -5.21
C MET A 86 -5.18 -10.86 -3.73
N HIS A 87 -4.79 -9.80 -3.01
CA HIS A 87 -5.19 -9.58 -1.63
C HIS A 87 -6.15 -8.41 -1.54
N LYS A 88 -7.32 -8.64 -0.95
CA LYS A 88 -8.32 -7.59 -0.70
C LYS A 88 -7.92 -6.63 0.42
N ALA A 89 -7.07 -7.08 1.33
CA ALA A 89 -6.64 -6.31 2.48
C ALA A 89 -5.63 -5.24 2.06
N GLU A 90 -5.97 -3.97 2.28
CA GLU A 90 -5.15 -2.82 1.84
C GLU A 90 -3.76 -2.76 2.50
N HIS A 91 -3.59 -3.40 3.65
CA HIS A 91 -2.31 -3.46 4.37
C HIS A 91 -1.36 -4.53 3.82
N VAL A 92 -1.80 -5.38 2.89
CA VAL A 92 -0.94 -6.34 2.20
C VAL A 92 -0.35 -5.67 0.96
N VAL A 93 0.82 -5.08 1.16
CA VAL A 93 1.51 -4.28 0.15
C VAL A 93 2.41 -5.20 -0.68
N LEU A 94 1.87 -5.82 -1.74
CA LEU A 94 2.61 -6.72 -2.65
C LEU A 94 2.55 -6.24 -4.10
N GLY A 95 3.64 -6.42 -4.83
CA GLY A 95 3.72 -6.22 -6.27
C GLY A 95 3.45 -7.51 -7.04
N CYS A 96 3.20 -7.39 -8.36
CA CYS A 96 2.90 -8.53 -9.23
C CYS A 96 4.00 -9.60 -9.17
N THR A 97 5.25 -9.17 -9.23
CA THR A 97 6.40 -10.08 -9.32
C THR A 97 6.85 -10.66 -7.98
N ASP A 98 6.30 -10.18 -6.86
CA ASP A 98 6.53 -10.82 -5.55
C ASP A 98 6.04 -12.27 -5.60
N CYS A 99 4.80 -12.50 -6.01
CA CYS A 99 4.28 -13.86 -6.14
C CYS A 99 4.66 -14.50 -7.48
N HIS A 100 4.44 -13.80 -8.61
CA HIS A 100 4.56 -14.41 -9.95
C HIS A 100 5.99 -14.42 -10.53
N GLY A 101 6.89 -13.54 -10.08
CA GLY A 101 8.18 -13.34 -10.74
C GLY A 101 8.06 -12.62 -12.10
N GLY A 102 9.04 -12.85 -12.99
CA GLY A 102 9.15 -12.13 -14.27
C GLY A 102 9.87 -10.79 -14.14
N ASN A 103 9.90 -10.01 -15.22
CA ASN A 103 10.56 -8.71 -15.27
C ASN A 103 9.53 -7.57 -15.28
N PRO A 104 9.47 -6.74 -14.22
CA PRO A 104 8.49 -5.67 -14.09
C PRO A 104 8.91 -4.37 -14.79
N ALA A 105 10.02 -4.34 -15.51
CA ALA A 105 10.46 -3.13 -16.20
C ALA A 105 9.45 -2.69 -17.28
N ARG A 106 9.38 -1.38 -17.52
CA ARG A 106 8.45 -0.81 -18.48
C ARG A 106 8.92 -1.02 -19.92
N GLY A 107 7.97 -1.12 -20.85
CA GLY A 107 8.23 -1.14 -22.29
C GLY A 107 8.83 -2.45 -22.81
N LEU A 108 8.72 -3.53 -22.03
CA LEU A 108 9.16 -4.86 -22.43
C LEU A 108 8.11 -5.55 -23.30
N THR A 109 8.57 -6.36 -24.25
CA THR A 109 7.69 -7.31 -24.95
C THR A 109 7.29 -8.45 -24.01
N LYS A 110 6.27 -9.24 -24.42
CA LYS A 110 5.85 -10.41 -23.65
C LYS A 110 7.01 -11.37 -23.40
N GLU A 111 7.87 -11.58 -24.39
CA GLU A 111 9.00 -12.50 -24.35
C GLU A 111 10.13 -12.03 -23.42
N GLN A 112 10.21 -10.71 -23.18
CA GLN A 112 11.19 -10.11 -22.27
C GLN A 112 10.66 -10.03 -20.82
N ALA A 113 9.35 -9.83 -20.67
CA ALA A 113 8.69 -9.67 -19.37
C ALA A 113 8.33 -11.01 -18.72
N HIS A 114 7.81 -11.95 -19.52
CA HIS A 114 7.30 -13.22 -19.02
C HIS A 114 8.42 -14.22 -18.78
N ILE A 115 8.19 -15.12 -17.83
CA ILE A 115 8.96 -16.35 -17.74
C ILE A 115 8.44 -17.28 -18.83
N LEU A 116 9.33 -17.72 -19.72
CA LEU A 116 8.96 -18.55 -20.86
C LEU A 116 8.95 -20.04 -20.47
N PRO A 117 8.03 -20.84 -21.03
CA PRO A 117 8.05 -22.28 -20.83
C PRO A 117 9.26 -22.91 -21.53
N ARG A 118 9.72 -24.04 -20.99
CA ARG A 118 10.72 -24.90 -21.62
C ARG A 118 10.17 -25.56 -22.87
N HIS A 119 8.90 -25.96 -22.85
CA HIS A 119 8.25 -26.69 -23.92
C HIS A 119 7.16 -25.86 -24.62
N LYS A 120 7.58 -24.89 -25.44
CA LYS A 120 6.68 -23.94 -26.11
C LYS A 120 5.62 -24.59 -26.99
N GLU A 121 5.88 -25.80 -27.48
CA GLU A 121 4.95 -26.62 -28.27
C GLU A 121 3.66 -26.96 -27.52
N PHE A 122 3.66 -26.99 -26.18
CA PHE A 122 2.46 -27.21 -25.37
C PHE A 122 1.79 -25.89 -24.94
N TRP A 123 2.52 -24.78 -24.94
CA TRP A 123 2.07 -23.47 -24.46
C TRP A 123 1.95 -22.44 -25.61
N GLN A 124 1.29 -22.85 -26.68
CA GLN A 124 1.22 -22.07 -27.93
C GLN A 124 0.37 -20.80 -27.80
N THR A 125 -0.57 -20.78 -26.86
CA THR A 125 -1.46 -19.65 -26.60
C THR A 125 -1.47 -19.32 -25.11
N SER A 126 -2.14 -18.23 -24.73
CA SER A 126 -2.35 -17.90 -23.31
C SER A 126 -3.34 -18.84 -22.61
N ALA A 127 -4.08 -19.68 -23.36
CA ALA A 127 -4.96 -20.68 -22.78
C ALA A 127 -4.14 -21.89 -22.31
N ASN A 128 -4.54 -22.47 -21.18
CA ASN A 128 -3.92 -23.70 -20.68
C ASN A 128 -4.17 -24.85 -21.67
N PRO A 129 -3.14 -25.64 -22.03
CA PRO A 129 -3.34 -26.81 -22.86
C PRO A 129 -4.19 -27.87 -22.15
N PRO A 130 -4.83 -28.78 -22.92
CA PRO A 130 -5.37 -30.02 -22.37
C PRO A 130 -4.32 -30.73 -21.51
N ASP A 131 -4.75 -31.25 -20.36
CA ASP A 131 -3.88 -31.96 -19.41
C ASP A 131 -2.66 -31.13 -18.93
N SER A 132 -2.79 -29.80 -18.88
CA SER A 132 -1.75 -28.87 -18.41
C SER A 132 -1.08 -29.26 -17.08
N ASN A 133 -1.79 -29.92 -16.16
CA ASN A 133 -1.22 -30.45 -14.92
C ASN A 133 -0.06 -31.43 -15.16
N ALA A 134 -0.18 -32.31 -16.16
CA ALA A 134 0.88 -33.24 -16.53
C ALA A 134 2.07 -32.49 -17.15
N TRP A 135 1.79 -31.56 -18.09
CA TRP A 135 2.81 -30.78 -18.77
C TRP A 135 3.63 -29.91 -17.82
N LEU A 136 3.01 -29.38 -16.77
CA LEU A 136 3.72 -28.59 -15.78
C LEU A 136 4.81 -29.36 -15.03
N ASN A 137 4.75 -30.69 -14.97
CA ASN A 137 5.83 -31.48 -14.35
C ASN A 137 7.14 -31.43 -15.14
N HIS A 138 7.08 -30.99 -16.39
CA HIS A 138 8.25 -30.81 -17.26
C HIS A 138 8.73 -29.35 -17.32
N GLU A 139 8.05 -28.44 -16.62
CA GLU A 139 8.38 -27.03 -16.63
C GLU A 139 9.31 -26.62 -15.48
N SER A 140 9.83 -25.38 -15.55
CA SER A 140 10.65 -24.85 -14.48
C SER A 140 9.79 -24.39 -13.30
N PRO A 141 10.31 -24.44 -12.05
CA PRO A 141 9.63 -23.85 -10.90
C PRO A 141 9.27 -22.38 -11.12
N GLU A 142 10.12 -21.63 -11.83
CA GLU A 142 9.85 -20.23 -12.16
C GLU A 142 8.64 -20.10 -13.08
N PHE A 143 8.53 -20.93 -14.12
CA PHE A 143 7.36 -20.91 -15.01
C PHE A 143 6.09 -21.36 -14.30
N ILE A 144 6.16 -22.43 -13.49
CA ILE A 144 5.03 -22.89 -12.66
C ILE A 144 4.55 -21.76 -11.75
N ARG A 145 5.46 -21.07 -11.06
CA ARG A 145 5.15 -19.93 -10.19
C ARG A 145 4.57 -18.76 -10.96
N PHE A 146 5.09 -18.49 -12.17
CA PHE A 146 4.62 -17.41 -13.02
C PHE A 146 3.15 -17.57 -13.41
N ILE A 147 2.73 -18.78 -13.78
CA ILE A 147 1.34 -19.03 -14.16
C ILE A 147 0.42 -19.29 -12.96
N ASN A 148 0.93 -19.93 -11.90
CA ASN A 148 0.18 -20.31 -10.73
C ASN A 148 1.06 -20.27 -9.46
N PRO A 149 1.14 -19.12 -8.77
CA PRO A 149 1.91 -19.02 -7.53
C PRO A 149 1.31 -19.83 -6.37
N GLY A 150 0.08 -20.33 -6.49
CA GLY A 150 -0.57 -21.22 -5.53
C GLY A 150 -0.28 -22.70 -5.74
N ASP A 151 0.46 -23.07 -6.79
CA ASP A 151 0.86 -24.45 -7.02
C ASP A 151 1.78 -24.96 -5.89
N LEU A 152 1.46 -26.11 -5.30
CA LEU A 152 2.14 -26.62 -4.10
C LEU A 152 3.65 -26.86 -4.31
N ARG A 153 4.10 -27.03 -5.55
CA ARG A 153 5.54 -27.16 -5.87
C ARG A 153 6.31 -25.86 -5.61
N VAL A 154 5.64 -24.71 -5.60
CA VAL A 154 6.26 -23.37 -5.51
C VAL A 154 5.58 -22.44 -4.50
N ALA A 155 4.45 -22.85 -3.91
CA ALA A 155 3.66 -22.03 -2.98
C ALA A 155 4.48 -21.58 -1.77
N GLN A 156 5.40 -22.40 -1.26
CA GLN A 156 6.28 -22.01 -0.16
C GLN A 156 7.18 -20.82 -0.50
N GLN A 157 7.60 -20.69 -1.76
CA GLN A 157 8.40 -19.56 -2.23
C GLN A 157 7.55 -18.32 -2.52
N ALA A 158 6.34 -18.50 -3.09
CA ALA A 158 5.49 -17.38 -3.49
C ALA A 158 4.64 -16.81 -2.34
N CYS A 159 3.99 -17.69 -1.58
CA CYS A 159 2.99 -17.35 -0.57
C CYS A 159 3.47 -17.69 0.86
N GLY A 160 4.48 -18.55 0.99
CA GLY A 160 4.87 -19.18 2.26
C GLY A 160 5.44 -18.26 3.32
N LEU A 161 5.84 -17.04 2.96
CA LEU A 161 6.24 -16.03 3.94
C LEU A 161 5.07 -15.67 4.88
N CYS A 162 3.85 -15.62 4.35
CA CYS A 162 2.64 -15.30 5.12
C CYS A 162 1.75 -16.54 5.38
N HIS A 163 1.72 -17.49 4.45
CA HIS A 163 0.82 -18.66 4.49
C HIS A 163 1.55 -19.99 4.72
N GLY A 164 2.79 -19.96 5.21
CA GLY A 164 3.64 -21.14 5.30
C GLY A 164 3.06 -22.30 6.11
N GLU A 165 2.29 -22.00 7.17
CA GLU A 165 1.61 -23.06 7.95
C GLU A 165 0.56 -23.80 7.12
N ILE A 166 -0.32 -23.06 6.44
CA ILE A 166 -1.36 -23.64 5.58
C ILE A 166 -0.72 -24.49 4.48
N ILE A 167 0.33 -23.97 3.84
CA ILE A 167 1.04 -24.66 2.76
C ILE A 167 1.69 -25.98 3.22
N ARG A 168 2.12 -26.07 4.48
CA ARG A 168 2.71 -27.30 5.03
C ARG A 168 1.66 -28.34 5.46
N ASN A 169 0.39 -27.95 5.52
CA ASN A 169 -0.71 -28.74 6.08
C ASN A 169 -1.79 -29.05 5.02
N VAL A 170 -1.43 -29.06 3.73
CA VAL A 170 -2.30 -29.43 2.59
C VAL A 170 -2.24 -30.90 2.24
#